data_AF-A0A235BZK9-F1
#
_entry.id   AF-A0A235BZK9-F1
#
_cell.length_a   1.000
_cell.length_b   1.000
_cell.length_c   1.000
_cell.angle_alpha   90.00
_cell.angle_beta   90.00
_cell.angle_gamma   90.00
#
_symmetry.space_group_name_H-M   'P 1'
#
loop_
_entity.id
_entity.type
_entity.pdbx_description
1 polymer ?
#
loop_
_entity_poly.entity_id
_entity_poly.type
_entity_poly.pdbx_seq_one_letter_code
_entity_poly.pdbx_strand_id
1 'polypeptide(L)'
;MVLVDFFIIATAVMYANTLCHEWGHSLTATVFGVKSHPFDIHYTPFLFGIDENVNYGEVAKLPGWQGVAIAAAGPFVNFLFACLSLILLLKFPWQSTVCHRTLLFFLYSLAFFNVGLWSNYTVIRGIVPRGDMANIVRFGSIAPWY
;
A
#
# COMPACT_ATOMS: atom_id res chain seq x y z
N MET A 1 -18.82 10.67 19.51
CA MET A 1 -18.58 10.48 18.08
C MET A 1 -19.92 10.44 17.40
N VAL A 2 -20.12 11.33 16.43
CA VAL A 2 -21.27 11.33 15.53
C VAL A 2 -20.90 10.63 14.23
N LEU A 3 -21.88 10.29 13.40
CA LEU A 3 -21.67 9.58 12.13
C LEU A 3 -20.61 10.25 11.23
N VAL A 4 -20.58 11.59 11.23
CA VAL A 4 -19.63 12.40 10.45
C VAL A 4 -18.18 12.13 10.87
N ASP A 5 -17.90 11.96 12.16
CA ASP A 5 -16.55 11.69 12.66
C ASP A 5 -16.02 10.36 12.11
N PHE A 6 -16.87 9.33 12.09
CA PHE A 6 -16.54 8.03 11.54
C PHE A 6 -16.26 8.10 10.03
N PHE A 7 -17.06 8.86 9.29
CA PHE A 7 -16.83 9.07 7.86
C PHE A 7 -15.47 9.75 7.60
N ILE A 8 -15.17 10.84 8.33
CA ILE A 8 -13.89 11.55 8.21
C ILE A 8 -12.70 10.62 8.50
N ILE A 9 -12.77 9.85 9.59
CA ILE A 9 -11.70 8.92 9.96
C ILE A 9 -11.51 7.85 8.88
N ALA A 10 -12.59 7.23 8.41
CA ALA A 10 -12.51 6.20 7.38
C ALA A 10 -11.90 6.75 6.09
N THR A 11 -12.33 7.95 5.65
CA THR A 11 -11.78 8.61 4.46
C THR A 11 -10.29 8.95 4.64
N ALA A 12 -9.90 9.50 5.78
CA ALA A 12 -8.49 9.81 6.07
C ALA A 12 -7.61 8.55 6.06
N VAL A 13 -8.10 7.46 6.66
CA VAL A 13 -7.40 6.16 6.67
C VAL A 13 -7.28 5.58 5.26
N MET A 14 -8.34 5.67 4.45
CA MET A 14 -8.32 5.23 3.06
C MET A 14 -7.22 5.93 2.27
N TYR A 15 -7.13 7.27 2.36
CA TYR A 15 -6.08 8.03 1.68
C TYR A 15 -4.69 7.74 2.23
N ALA A 16 -4.55 7.60 3.56
CA ALA A 16 -3.27 7.23 4.17
C ALA A 16 -2.77 5.87 3.68
N ASN A 17 -3.67 4.89 3.51
CA ASN A 17 -3.31 3.59 2.97
C ASN A 17 -2.79 3.67 1.53
N THR A 18 -3.50 4.38 0.65
CA THR A 18 -3.03 4.58 -0.73
C THR A 18 -1.69 5.29 -0.76
N LEU A 19 -1.50 6.35 0.05
CA LEU A 19 -0.24 7.05 0.09
C LEU A 19 0.92 6.17 0.59
N CYS A 20 0.70 5.42 1.67
CA CYS A 20 1.72 4.52 2.18
C CYS A 20 2.05 3.38 1.21
N HIS A 21 1.08 2.93 0.42
CA HIS A 21 1.27 1.96 -0.65
C HIS A 21 2.25 2.50 -1.71
N GLU A 22 2.00 3.71 -2.22
CA GLU A 22 2.88 4.36 -3.20
C GLU A 22 4.25 4.69 -2.62
N TRP A 23 4.32 5.06 -1.33
CA TRP A 23 5.59 5.19 -0.62
C TRP A 23 6.36 3.89 -0.53
N GLY A 24 5.69 2.74 -0.44
CA GLY A 24 6.33 1.42 -0.53
C GLY A 24 7.11 1.28 -1.83
N HIS A 25 6.45 1.51 -2.97
CA HIS A 25 7.09 1.46 -4.29
C HIS A 25 8.25 2.46 -4.41
N SER A 26 7.98 3.72 -4.06
CA SER A 26 8.93 4.82 -4.18
C SER A 26 10.16 4.64 -3.29
N LEU A 27 10.00 4.15 -2.06
CA LEU A 27 11.10 3.85 -1.14
C LEU A 27 11.96 2.71 -1.68
N THR A 28 11.35 1.62 -2.11
CA THR A 28 12.10 0.48 -2.66
C THR A 28 12.83 0.85 -3.96
N ALA A 29 12.21 1.66 -4.83
CA ALA A 29 12.86 2.19 -6.02
C ALA A 29 14.05 3.11 -5.67
N THR A 30 13.96 3.87 -4.57
CA THR A 30 15.06 4.69 -4.07
C THR A 30 16.21 3.83 -3.54
N VAL A 31 15.90 2.77 -2.80
CA VAL A 31 16.90 1.81 -2.29
C VAL A 31 17.69 1.15 -3.42
N PHE A 32 17.04 0.86 -4.55
CA PHE A 32 17.71 0.31 -5.73
C PHE A 32 18.27 1.37 -6.70
N GLY A 33 18.25 2.65 -6.32
CA GLY A 33 18.87 3.74 -7.09
C GLY A 33 18.11 4.15 -8.36
N VAL A 34 16.88 3.68 -8.56
CA VAL A 34 16.01 4.09 -9.69
C VAL A 34 15.45 5.48 -9.46
N LYS A 35 15.24 5.85 -8.20
CA LYS A 35 14.66 7.12 -7.79
C LYS A 35 15.54 7.81 -6.78
N SER A 36 15.62 9.15 -6.84
CA SER A 36 16.47 9.93 -5.94
C SER A 36 15.76 10.30 -4.63
N HIS A 37 14.47 10.60 -4.69
CA HIS A 37 13.70 11.08 -3.55
C HIS A 37 12.46 10.20 -3.30
N PRO A 38 12.36 9.53 -2.14
CA PRO A 38 11.26 8.58 -1.88
C PRO A 38 9.91 9.27 -1.65
N PHE A 39 9.91 10.57 -1.33
CA PHE A 39 8.69 11.35 -1.08
C PHE A 39 8.22 12.16 -2.29
N ASP A 40 8.91 12.06 -3.42
CA ASP A 40 8.53 12.71 -4.67
C ASP A 40 7.34 11.99 -5.32
N ILE A 41 6.16 12.15 -4.73
CA ILE A 41 4.92 11.49 -5.13
C ILE A 41 4.09 12.45 -5.98
N HIS A 42 3.51 11.94 -7.07
CA HIS A 42 2.59 12.69 -7.88
C HIS A 42 1.17 12.57 -7.34
N TYR A 43 0.58 13.72 -7.04
CA TYR A 43 -0.78 13.83 -6.53
C TYR A 43 -1.68 14.45 -7.59
N THR A 44 -2.79 13.79 -7.90
CA THR A 44 -3.84 14.42 -8.71
C THR A 44 -4.82 15.20 -7.83
N PRO A 45 -5.55 16.20 -8.38
CA PRO A 45 -6.61 16.89 -7.66
C PRO A 45 -7.63 15.89 -7.08
N PHE A 46 -8.06 16.12 -5.85
CA PHE A 46 -8.96 15.22 -5.09
C PHE A 46 -8.43 13.80 -4.87
N LEU A 47 -7.13 13.55 -5.11
CA LEU A 47 -6.48 12.27 -4.92
C LEU A 47 -7.16 11.13 -5.73
N PHE A 48 -7.71 11.44 -6.92
CA PHE A 48 -8.25 10.42 -7.83
C PHE A 48 -7.17 9.46 -8.38
N GLY A 49 -5.91 9.85 -8.22
CA GLY A 49 -4.70 9.09 -8.46
C GLY A 49 -3.57 9.65 -7.59
N ILE A 50 -2.92 8.75 -6.86
CA ILE A 50 -1.63 8.97 -6.21
C ILE A 50 -0.68 8.04 -6.96
N ASP A 51 0.43 8.57 -7.44
CA ASP A 51 1.38 7.83 -8.27
C ASP A 51 2.78 7.98 -7.66
N GLU A 52 3.43 6.85 -7.48
CA GLU A 52 4.75 6.70 -6.89
C GLU A 52 5.86 7.38 -7.70
N ASN A 53 5.58 7.91 -8.90
CA ASN A 53 6.52 8.56 -9.81
C ASN A 53 7.80 7.72 -10.04
N VAL A 54 7.64 6.41 -10.18
CA VAL A 54 8.74 5.48 -10.46
C VAL A 54 8.86 5.26 -11.96
N ASN A 55 10.06 5.47 -12.51
CA ASN A 55 10.32 5.19 -13.91
C ASN A 55 10.50 3.69 -14.15
N TYR A 56 9.41 2.99 -14.46
CA TYR A 56 9.44 1.55 -14.76
C TYR A 56 10.22 1.18 -16.03
N GLY A 57 10.58 2.14 -16.88
CA GLY A 57 11.53 1.93 -17.97
C GLY A 57 12.95 1.72 -17.47
N GLU A 58 13.37 2.47 -16.44
CA GLU A 58 14.65 2.27 -15.76
C GLU A 58 14.64 1.01 -14.87
N VAL A 59 13.51 0.71 -14.22
CA VAL A 59 13.34 -0.56 -13.47
C VAL A 59 13.57 -1.78 -14.35
N ALA A 60 13.15 -1.73 -15.62
CA ALA A 60 13.34 -2.84 -16.56
C ALA A 60 14.81 -3.12 -16.92
N LYS A 61 15.74 -2.22 -16.57
CA LYS A 61 17.20 -2.41 -16.76
C LYS A 61 17.87 -3.05 -15.54
N LEU A 62 17.15 -3.20 -14.43
CA LEU A 62 17.65 -3.86 -13.23
C LEU A 62 17.45 -5.38 -13.32
N PRO A 63 18.18 -6.16 -12.50
CA PRO A 63 17.89 -7.56 -12.28
C PRO A 63 16.41 -7.78 -11.97
N GLY A 64 15.78 -8.78 -12.62
CA GLY A 64 14.33 -8.97 -12.57
C GLY A 64 13.76 -9.04 -11.15
N TRP A 65 14.49 -9.61 -10.20
CA TRP A 65 14.07 -9.69 -8.79
C TRP A 65 13.94 -8.31 -8.12
N GLN A 66 14.76 -7.33 -8.50
CA GLN A 66 14.66 -5.96 -8.00
C GLN A 66 13.40 -5.28 -8.55
N GLY A 67 13.09 -5.50 -9.82
CA GLY A 67 11.83 -5.03 -10.42
C GLY A 67 10.61 -5.65 -9.75
N VAL A 68 10.65 -6.95 -9.45
CA VAL A 68 9.61 -7.63 -8.66
C VAL A 68 9.50 -7.03 -7.26
N ALA A 69 10.63 -6.79 -6.58
CA ALA A 69 10.63 -6.21 -5.24
C ALA A 69 10.03 -4.79 -5.22
N ILE A 70 10.37 -3.94 -6.20
CA ILE A 70 9.76 -2.61 -6.35
C ILE A 70 8.25 -2.76 -6.57
N ALA A 71 7.83 -3.60 -7.51
CA ALA A 71 6.42 -3.80 -7.83
C ALA A 71 5.62 -4.50 -6.71
N ALA A 72 6.26 -5.28 -5.83
CA ALA A 72 5.60 -5.93 -4.71
C ALA A 72 5.55 -5.06 -3.44
N ALA A 73 6.32 -3.97 -3.38
CA ALA A 73 6.49 -3.17 -2.18
C ALA A 73 5.17 -2.54 -1.67
N GLY A 74 4.37 -1.94 -2.55
CA GLY A 74 3.05 -1.39 -2.17
C GLY A 74 2.10 -2.44 -1.61
N PRO A 75 1.82 -3.55 -2.33
CA PRO A 75 0.99 -4.65 -1.80
C PRO A 75 1.52 -5.21 -0.48
N PHE A 76 2.84 -5.30 -0.32
CA PHE A 76 3.48 -5.74 0.92
C PHE A 76 3.27 -4.76 2.09
N VAL A 77 3.33 -3.45 1.86
CA VAL A 77 2.99 -2.44 2.89
C VAL A 77 1.54 -2.61 3.35
N ASN A 78 0.61 -2.83 2.41
CA ASN A 78 -0.79 -3.08 2.77
C ASN A 78 -0.92 -4.33 3.64
N PHE A 79 -0.24 -5.43 3.28
CA PHE A 79 -0.22 -6.65 4.09
C PHE A 79 0.30 -6.40 5.51
N LEU A 80 1.42 -5.69 5.63
CA LEU A 80 2.02 -5.36 6.92
C LEU A 80 1.02 -4.58 7.80
N PHE A 81 0.36 -3.56 7.25
CA PHE A 81 -0.63 -2.79 7.99
C PHE A 81 -1.90 -3.58 8.31
N ALA A 82 -2.35 -4.48 7.43
CA ALA A 82 -3.43 -5.40 7.75
C ALA A 82 -3.06 -6.26 8.98
N CYS A 83 -1.89 -6.89 8.98
CA CYS A 83 -1.43 -7.71 10.10
C CYS A 83 -1.29 -6.90 11.39
N LEU A 84 -0.60 -5.74 11.33
CA LEU A 84 -0.39 -4.90 12.51
C LEU A 84 -1.71 -4.41 13.09
N SER A 85 -2.61 -3.88 12.26
CA SER A 85 -3.92 -3.41 12.72
C SER A 85 -4.77 -4.51 13.35
N LEU A 86 -4.80 -5.71 12.76
CA LEU A 86 -5.49 -6.87 13.33
C LEU A 86 -4.89 -7.31 14.66
N ILE A 87 -3.55 -7.36 14.76
CA ILE A 87 -2.86 -7.70 16.02
C ILE A 87 -3.24 -6.69 17.11
N LEU A 88 -3.20 -5.39 16.80
CA LEU A 88 -3.56 -4.35 17.76
C LEU A 88 -5.03 -4.47 18.17
N LEU A 89 -5.95 -4.67 17.22
CA LEU A 89 -7.38 -4.86 17.51
C LEU A 89 -7.65 -6.06 18.42
N LEU A 90 -6.97 -7.18 18.20
CA LEU A 90 -7.25 -8.43 18.91
C LEU A 90 -6.50 -8.53 20.26
N LYS A 91 -5.37 -7.85 20.41
CA LYS A 91 -4.49 -7.99 21.59
C LYS A 91 -4.86 -7.07 22.74
N PHE A 92 -5.44 -5.91 22.46
CA PHE A 92 -5.70 -4.90 23.50
C PHE A 92 -7.13 -4.99 24.05
N PRO A 93 -7.30 -4.87 25.38
CA PRO A 93 -8.62 -4.74 25.98
C PRO A 93 -9.17 -3.34 25.72
N TRP A 94 -10.26 -3.25 24.97
CA TRP A 94 -10.88 -1.98 24.60
C TRP A 94 -11.91 -1.54 25.64
N GLN A 95 -11.59 -0.48 26.38
CA GLN A 95 -12.55 0.14 27.31
C GLN A 95 -13.52 1.06 26.56
N SER A 96 -14.68 1.35 27.16
CA SER A 96 -15.70 2.22 26.54
C SER A 96 -15.45 3.72 26.74
N THR A 97 -14.19 4.17 26.62
CA THR A 97 -13.90 5.61 26.59
C THR A 97 -13.99 6.16 25.17
N VAL A 98 -14.20 7.46 25.02
CA VAL A 98 -14.28 8.11 23.69
C VAL A 98 -13.00 7.89 22.87
N CYS A 99 -11.83 8.00 23.52
CA CYS A 99 -10.54 7.78 22.88
C CYS A 99 -10.40 6.33 22.37
N HIS A 100 -10.72 5.34 23.21
CA HIS A 100 -10.67 3.93 22.81
C HIS A 100 -11.62 3.63 21.66
N ARG A 101 -12.84 4.17 21.63
CA ARG A 101 -13.76 4.00 20.50
C ARG A 101 -13.23 4.61 19.20
N THR A 102 -12.60 5.77 19.28
CA THR A 102 -12.00 6.46 18.13
C THR A 102 -10.83 5.65 17.57
N LEU A 103 -9.93 5.22 18.45
CA LEU A 103 -8.77 4.41 18.08
C LEU A 103 -9.17 3.03 17.54
N LEU A 104 -10.16 2.38 18.17
CA LEU A 104 -10.72 1.12 17.70
C LEU A 104 -11.26 1.27 16.27
N PHE A 105 -12.05 2.31 16.02
CA PHE A 105 -12.58 2.55 14.69
C PHE A 105 -11.48 2.87 13.68
N PHE A 106 -10.49 3.69 14.04
CA PHE A 106 -9.32 3.95 13.20
C PHE A 106 -8.60 2.66 12.81
N LEU A 107 -8.27 1.80 13.79
CA LEU A 107 -7.59 0.52 13.55
C LEU A 107 -8.47 -0.44 12.76
N TYR A 108 -9.78 -0.45 13.01
CA TYR A 108 -10.74 -1.23 12.24
C TYR A 108 -10.78 -0.78 10.78
N SER A 109 -10.89 0.53 10.51
CA SER A 109 -10.82 1.07 9.15
C SER A 109 -9.49 0.72 8.49
N LEU A 110 -8.38 0.81 9.24
CA LEU A 110 -7.05 0.48 8.73
C LEU A 110 -6.98 -1.00 8.33
N ALA A 111 -7.47 -1.90 9.17
CA ALA A 111 -7.57 -3.32 8.87
C ALA A 111 -8.48 -3.58 7.67
N PHE A 112 -9.69 -3.00 7.67
CA PHE A 112 -10.69 -3.20 6.64
C PHE A 112 -10.16 -2.84 5.25
N PHE A 113 -9.61 -1.65 5.09
CA PHE A 113 -9.08 -1.19 3.80
C PHE A 113 -7.84 -1.99 3.37
N ASN A 114 -6.90 -2.28 4.28
CA ASN A 114 -5.69 -3.02 3.92
C ASN A 114 -5.97 -4.49 3.59
N VAL A 115 -6.87 -5.16 4.31
CA VAL A 115 -7.34 -6.51 3.97
C VAL A 115 -8.06 -6.51 2.63
N GLY A 116 -8.91 -5.50 2.39
CA GLY A 116 -9.58 -5.32 1.10
C GLY A 116 -8.59 -5.14 -0.06
N LEU A 117 -7.59 -4.26 0.10
CA LEU A 117 -6.53 -4.05 -0.87
C LEU A 117 -5.71 -5.32 -1.11
N TRP A 118 -5.24 -5.98 -0.05
CA TRP A 118 -4.50 -7.24 -0.15
C TRP A 118 -5.29 -8.32 -0.90
N SER A 119 -6.58 -8.48 -0.57
CA SER A 119 -7.46 -9.45 -1.24
C SER A 119 -7.66 -9.09 -2.71
N ASN A 120 -7.79 -7.80 -3.03
CA ASN A 120 -7.87 -7.32 -4.40
C ASN A 120 -6.57 -7.63 -5.19
N TYR A 121 -5.39 -7.48 -4.59
CA TYR A 121 -4.12 -7.80 -5.26
C TYR A 121 -3.91 -9.30 -5.44
N THR A 122 -4.16 -10.10 -4.40
CA THR A 122 -3.86 -11.54 -4.40
C THR A 122 -4.92 -12.39 -5.08
N VAL A 123 -6.19 -12.01 -5.00
CA VAL A 123 -7.30 -12.79 -5.57
C VAL A 123 -7.73 -12.21 -6.91
N ILE A 124 -8.17 -10.95 -6.94
CA ILE A 124 -8.76 -10.36 -8.15
C ILE A 124 -7.69 -10.10 -9.21
N ARG A 125 -6.65 -9.34 -8.86
CA ARG A 125 -5.54 -8.98 -9.75
C ARG A 125 -4.53 -10.12 -9.92
N GLY A 126 -4.64 -11.19 -9.12
CA GLY A 126 -3.96 -12.45 -9.37
C GLY A 126 -4.52 -13.20 -10.59
N ILE A 127 -5.82 -13.06 -10.87
CA ILE A 127 -6.49 -13.68 -12.04
C ILE A 127 -6.35 -12.79 -13.29
N VAL A 128 -6.51 -11.47 -13.12
CA VAL A 128 -6.37 -10.49 -14.21
C VAL A 128 -5.28 -9.48 -13.83
N PRO A 129 -4.01 -9.74 -14.17
CA PRO A 129 -2.90 -8.87 -13.82
C PRO A 129 -3.09 -7.45 -14.37
N ARG A 130 -3.13 -6.48 -13.47
CA ARG A 130 -3.14 -5.03 -13.75
C ARG A 130 -2.35 -4.30 -12.67
N GLY A 131 -1.81 -3.12 -13.01
CA GLY A 131 -0.96 -2.34 -12.10
C GLY A 131 0.20 -3.17 -11.58
N ASP A 132 0.40 -3.18 -10.26
CA ASP A 132 1.51 -3.85 -9.57
C ASP A 132 1.65 -5.32 -9.93
N MET A 133 0.54 -6.07 -10.01
CA MET A 133 0.59 -7.50 -10.36
C MET A 133 1.07 -7.71 -11.80
N ALA A 134 0.72 -6.81 -12.72
CA ALA A 134 1.24 -6.86 -14.09
C ALA A 134 2.75 -6.57 -14.12
N ASN A 135 3.21 -5.61 -13.31
CA ASN A 135 4.63 -5.30 -13.16
C ASN A 135 5.40 -6.47 -12.50
N ILE A 136 4.84 -7.12 -11.48
CA ILE A 136 5.42 -8.32 -10.86
C ILE A 136 5.59 -9.43 -11.89
N VAL A 137 4.56 -9.72 -12.69
CA VAL A 137 4.65 -10.75 -13.75
C VAL A 137 5.67 -10.34 -14.82
N ARG A 138 5.67 -9.06 -15.23
CA ARG A 138 6.61 -8.53 -16.22
C ARG A 138 8.06 -8.70 -15.78
N PHE A 139 8.41 -8.23 -14.59
CA PHE A 139 9.79 -8.28 -14.09
C PHE A 139 10.20 -9.68 -13.63
N GLY A 140 9.26 -10.48 -13.11
CA GLY A 140 9.49 -11.88 -12.76
C GLY A 140 9.76 -12.77 -13.97
N SER A 141 9.39 -12.32 -15.17
CA SER A 141 9.70 -13.01 -16.42
C SER A 141 11.08 -12.65 -16.99
N ILE A 142 11.77 -11.65 -16.42
CA ILE A 142 13.15 -11.28 -16.79
C ILE A 142 14.11 -12.21 -16.03
N ALA A 143 15.15 -12.71 -16.71
CA ALA A 143 16.12 -13.59 -16.07
C ALA A 143 16.80 -12.89 -14.86
N PRO A 144 16.98 -13.58 -13.71
CA PRO A 144 17.51 -12.97 -12.48
C PRO A 144 18.94 -12.42 -12.56
N TRP A 145 19.70 -12.78 -13.60
CA TRP A 145 21.13 -12.54 -13.76
C TRP A 145 21.48 -11.60 -14.94
N TYR A 146 20.47 -10.98 -15.55
CA TYR A 146 20.64 -9.93 -16.56
C TYR A 146 20.49 -8.54 -15.95
#